data_AF-R5IJZ1-F1
#
_entry.id   AF-R5IJZ1-F1
#
_cell.length_a   1.000
_cell.length_b   1.000
_cell.length_c   1.000
_cell.angle_alpha   90.00
_cell.angle_beta   90.00
_cell.angle_gamma   90.00
#
_symmetry.space_group_name_H-M   'P 1'
#
loop_
_entity.id
_entity.type
_entity.pdbx_description
1 polymer ?
#
loop_
_entity_poly.entity_id
_entity_poly.type
_entity_poly.pdbx_seq_one_letter_code
_entity_poly.pdbx_strand_id
1 'polypeptide(L)'
;MTLSSEQFHTLYDGAAQPVILVRDGAVAELNCHAQELFAVGTALRAYLPQDAALPEMLYARPAVLPVMAGGVCVSANTQPLDDALLLFLPPQDTRDELAAFCRAAQSISTPLTTLLSVSGTLFPLLSEAEDPAVQQNLAVLNRACYQLLRASENLTDLSYVQHGRLPLSLEKTDLTDFLDGLAQRADELCRQMGLALEVDLPQAPIFVWIDRRQVRRALLALLSNAVKFSAPGGTLHLTLTRHGRRAVIRLSDSGEGMDAEILCSAFHRYARPEIPEDSRFGAGFSLPVVQAIMQAHGGSILLQSQRGGGTDALLTLPAGEPTDRTLLKSPRISVDRSGGFVPELVELSDVLPPQVFDVRNFL
;
A
#
# COMPACT_ATOMS: atom_id res chain seq x y z
N MET A 1 23.62 -15.07 -10.59
CA MET A 1 24.06 -14.35 -11.80
C MET A 1 24.95 -13.22 -11.31
N THR A 2 26.23 -13.29 -11.61
CA THR A 2 27.22 -12.27 -11.30
C THR A 2 27.04 -11.12 -12.30
N LEU A 3 26.66 -9.94 -11.79
CA LEU A 3 26.51 -8.73 -12.60
C LEU A 3 27.89 -8.18 -12.95
N SER A 4 28.11 -7.75 -14.20
CA SER A 4 29.39 -7.13 -14.60
C SER A 4 29.57 -5.74 -13.97
N SER A 5 30.81 -5.28 -13.78
CA SER A 5 31.11 -3.97 -13.15
C SER A 5 30.47 -2.77 -13.88
N GLU A 6 30.24 -2.85 -15.20
CA GLU A 6 29.51 -1.81 -15.94
C GLU A 6 28.00 -1.85 -15.67
N GLN A 7 27.36 -3.03 -15.66
CA GLN A 7 25.94 -3.18 -15.30
C GLN A 7 25.69 -2.78 -13.83
N PHE A 8 26.70 -2.98 -12.98
CA PHE A 8 26.72 -2.57 -11.58
C PHE A 8 26.69 -1.04 -11.43
N HIS A 9 27.53 -0.28 -12.13
CA HIS A 9 27.50 1.18 -12.06
C HIS A 9 26.18 1.78 -12.57
N THR A 10 25.56 1.19 -13.60
CA THR A 10 24.27 1.66 -14.12
C THR A 10 23.12 1.43 -13.14
N LEU A 11 23.10 0.31 -12.41
CA LEU A 11 22.11 0.01 -11.36
C LEU A 11 22.35 0.81 -10.08
N TYR A 12 23.61 1.15 -9.82
CA TYR A 12 24.07 1.85 -8.63
C TYR A 12 23.75 3.35 -8.65
N ASP A 13 24.02 4.02 -9.78
CA ASP A 13 23.70 5.44 -9.97
C ASP A 13 22.23 5.67 -10.35
N GLY A 14 21.55 4.65 -10.91
CA GLY A 14 20.11 4.69 -11.21
C GLY A 14 19.19 4.34 -10.03
N ALA A 15 19.75 3.95 -8.88
CA ALA A 15 18.96 3.59 -7.70
C ALA A 15 18.43 4.86 -6.98
N ALA A 16 17.11 5.01 -6.93
CA ALA A 16 16.42 6.13 -6.25
C ALA A 16 16.50 6.11 -4.71
N GLN A 17 17.28 5.21 -4.13
CA GLN A 17 17.45 5.03 -2.68
C GLN A 17 18.94 5.06 -2.32
N PRO A 18 19.33 5.39 -1.07
CA PRO A 18 20.74 5.37 -0.69
C PRO A 18 21.31 3.96 -0.79
N VAL A 19 22.39 3.81 -1.56
CA VAL A 19 23.10 2.55 -1.75
C VAL A 19 24.54 2.71 -1.31
N ILE A 20 25.01 1.74 -0.54
CA ILE A 20 26.38 1.67 -0.03
C ILE A 20 27.00 0.38 -0.50
N LEU A 21 28.20 0.47 -1.07
CA LEU A 21 29.04 -0.69 -1.30
C LEU A 21 30.04 -0.83 -0.15
N VAL A 22 30.09 -2.00 0.47
CA VAL A 22 31.05 -2.34 1.51
C VAL A 22 32.00 -3.41 0.99
N ARG A 23 33.31 -3.14 1.05
CA ARG A 23 34.39 -4.11 0.78
C ARG A 23 35.31 -4.16 1.99
N ASP A 24 35.78 -5.35 2.34
CA ASP A 24 36.68 -5.57 3.49
C ASP A 24 36.17 -4.94 4.81
N GLY A 25 34.85 -4.90 5.00
CA GLY A 25 34.21 -4.33 6.19
C GLY A 25 34.20 -2.80 6.26
N ALA A 26 34.59 -2.09 5.20
CA ALA A 26 34.55 -0.64 5.09
C ALA A 26 33.72 -0.16 3.89
N VAL A 27 33.17 1.04 4.00
CA VAL A 27 32.45 1.71 2.91
C VAL A 27 33.42 1.99 1.76
N ALA A 28 33.25 1.30 0.64
CA ALA A 28 34.09 1.45 -0.55
C ALA A 28 33.54 2.52 -1.49
N GLU A 29 32.23 2.52 -1.74
CA GLU A 29 31.57 3.45 -2.67
C GLU A 29 30.22 3.89 -2.08
N LEU A 30 29.80 5.12 -2.41
CA LEU A 30 28.48 5.68 -2.11
C LEU A 30 27.80 6.24 -3.38
N ASN A 31 26.50 5.99 -3.55
CA ASN A 31 25.74 6.69 -4.59
C ASN A 31 25.39 8.12 -4.11
N CYS A 32 24.90 8.98 -5.01
CA CYS A 32 24.60 10.39 -4.68
C CYS A 32 23.66 10.54 -3.46
N HIS A 33 22.72 9.62 -3.26
CA HIS A 33 21.77 9.63 -2.14
C HIS A 33 22.37 9.16 -0.80
N ALA A 34 23.53 8.51 -0.81
CA ALA A 34 24.20 8.02 0.40
C ALA A 34 25.35 8.92 0.89
N GLN A 35 25.76 9.90 0.09
CA GLN A 35 26.90 10.79 0.40
C GLN A 35 26.69 11.69 1.64
N GLU A 36 25.44 12.07 1.93
CA GLU A 36 25.13 12.88 3.13
C GLU A 36 25.05 12.03 4.42
N LEU A 37 24.94 10.71 4.29
CA LEU A 37 24.66 9.79 5.39
C LEU A 37 25.88 8.97 5.79
N PHE A 38 26.80 8.73 4.86
CA PHE A 38 27.96 7.85 5.02
C PHE A 38 29.22 8.49 4.43
N ALA A 39 30.38 8.01 4.87
CA ALA A 39 31.67 8.47 4.38
C ALA A 39 32.51 7.28 3.89
N VAL A 40 33.02 7.39 2.66
CA VAL A 40 33.94 6.41 2.06
C VAL A 40 35.17 6.23 2.95
N GLY A 41 35.60 4.98 3.12
CA GLY A 41 36.70 4.57 4.00
C GLY A 41 36.30 4.34 5.46
N THR A 42 35.07 4.68 5.86
CA THR A 42 34.60 4.44 7.22
C THR A 42 34.20 2.97 7.39
N ALA A 43 34.65 2.34 8.49
CA ALA A 43 34.30 0.96 8.80
C ALA A 43 32.78 0.81 9.02
N LEU A 44 32.16 -0.22 8.42
CA LEU A 44 30.71 -0.47 8.53
C LEU A 44 30.26 -0.55 10.00
N ARG A 45 31.12 -1.08 10.88
CA ARG A 45 30.86 -1.16 12.33
C ARG A 45 30.53 0.20 12.98
N ALA A 46 31.08 1.30 12.45
CA ALA A 46 30.85 2.63 13.00
C ALA A 46 29.41 3.11 12.77
N TYR A 47 28.74 2.50 11.80
CA TYR A 47 27.34 2.74 11.50
C TYR A 47 26.43 1.65 12.08
N LEU A 48 26.89 0.81 13.00
CA LEU A 48 26.01 -0.13 13.68
C LEU A 48 25.59 0.41 15.05
N PRO A 49 24.38 0.07 15.54
CA PRO A 49 24.00 0.31 16.93
C PRO A 49 25.02 -0.29 17.92
N GLN A 50 25.18 0.31 19.11
CA GLN A 50 26.23 -0.04 20.08
C GLN A 50 26.23 -1.50 20.57
N ASP A 51 25.16 -2.28 20.32
CA ASP A 51 25.01 -3.69 20.70
C ASP A 51 24.75 -4.64 19.51
N ALA A 52 24.84 -4.15 18.27
CA ALA A 52 24.53 -4.96 17.08
C ALA A 52 25.74 -5.80 16.65
N ALA A 53 25.64 -7.13 16.79
CA ALA A 53 26.59 -8.05 16.20
C ALA A 53 26.40 -8.10 14.67
N LEU A 54 27.49 -8.01 13.91
CA LEU A 54 27.49 -8.31 12.47
C LEU A 54 27.15 -9.80 12.29
N PRO A 55 26.02 -10.17 11.64
CA PRO A 55 25.73 -11.57 11.38
C PRO A 55 26.84 -12.21 10.54
N GLU A 56 27.43 -13.32 11.01
CA GLU A 56 28.52 -14.03 10.30
C GLU A 56 28.17 -14.42 8.86
N MET A 57 26.88 -14.50 8.54
CA MET A 57 26.36 -14.87 7.22
C MET A 57 26.05 -13.68 6.29
N LEU A 58 26.40 -12.45 6.65
CA LEU A 58 26.11 -11.23 5.86
C LEU A 58 26.62 -11.31 4.41
N TYR A 59 27.80 -11.92 4.21
CA TYR A 59 28.42 -12.09 2.90
C TYR A 59 27.99 -13.36 2.17
N ALA A 60 27.17 -14.21 2.81
CA ALA A 60 26.76 -15.50 2.26
C ALA A 60 25.30 -15.51 1.76
N ARG A 61 24.43 -14.63 2.29
CA ARG A 61 23.01 -14.54 1.88
C ARG A 61 22.41 -13.16 2.12
N PRO A 62 21.36 -12.76 1.37
CA PRO A 62 20.62 -11.54 1.64
C PRO A 62 20.04 -11.54 3.06
N ALA A 63 20.16 -10.40 3.75
CA ALA A 63 19.70 -10.23 5.13
C ALA A 63 19.24 -8.79 5.36
N VAL A 64 18.68 -8.52 6.55
CA VAL A 64 18.35 -7.16 6.99
C VAL A 64 19.33 -6.79 8.11
N LEU A 65 20.02 -5.67 7.95
CA LEU A 65 21.01 -5.16 8.90
C LEU A 65 20.56 -3.80 9.45
N PRO A 66 20.49 -3.62 10.79
CA PRO A 66 20.26 -2.30 11.36
C PRO A 66 21.52 -1.43 11.21
N VAL A 67 21.35 -0.23 10.66
CA VAL A 67 22.43 0.74 10.40
C VAL A 67 22.01 2.13 10.89
N MET A 68 22.95 2.88 11.44
CA MET A 68 22.82 4.27 11.85
C MET A 68 23.12 5.17 10.64
N ALA A 69 22.09 5.85 10.13
CA ALA A 69 22.19 6.80 9.02
C ALA A 69 21.63 8.14 9.51
N GLY A 70 22.42 9.22 9.44
CA GLY A 70 21.98 10.55 9.89
C GLY A 70 21.57 10.60 11.38
N GLY A 71 22.18 9.78 12.23
CA GLY A 71 21.85 9.69 13.66
C GLY A 71 20.63 8.84 14.01
N VAL A 72 19.99 8.19 13.02
CA VAL A 72 18.82 7.35 13.24
C VAL A 72 19.05 5.91 12.78
N CYS A 73 18.53 4.95 13.53
CA CYS A 73 18.59 3.54 13.16
C CYS A 73 17.59 3.24 12.03
N VAL A 74 18.07 2.65 10.94
CA VAL A 74 17.32 2.18 9.78
C VAL A 74 17.65 0.71 9.50
N SER A 75 16.69 -0.01 8.92
CA SER A 75 16.91 -1.38 8.44
C SER A 75 17.39 -1.33 6.99
N ALA A 76 18.64 -1.68 6.75
CA ALA A 76 19.22 -1.81 5.42
C ALA A 76 19.05 -3.25 4.92
N ASN A 77 18.60 -3.41 3.68
CA ASN A 77 18.63 -4.71 3.01
C ASN A 77 20.04 -4.95 2.50
N THR A 78 20.59 -6.12 2.79
CA THR A 78 21.93 -6.51 2.34
C THR A 78 21.85 -7.45 1.17
N GLN A 79 22.71 -7.24 0.17
CA GLN A 79 22.87 -8.15 -0.95
C GLN A 79 24.36 -8.49 -1.08
N PRO A 80 24.77 -9.74 -0.78
CA PRO A 80 26.14 -10.16 -0.97
C PRO A 80 26.49 -10.26 -2.45
N LEU A 81 27.70 -9.84 -2.77
CA LEU A 81 28.42 -10.05 -4.03
C LEU A 81 29.67 -10.89 -3.71
N ASP A 82 30.33 -11.40 -4.76
CA ASP A 82 31.48 -12.31 -4.60
C ASP A 82 32.55 -11.77 -3.62
N ASP A 83 32.89 -10.47 -3.71
CA ASP A 83 33.89 -9.81 -2.86
C ASP A 83 33.36 -8.52 -2.17
N ALA A 84 32.04 -8.34 -2.10
CA ALA A 84 31.45 -7.11 -1.58
C ALA A 84 30.07 -7.32 -0.96
N LEU A 85 29.60 -6.32 -0.22
CA LEU A 85 28.25 -6.29 0.34
C LEU A 85 27.58 -4.98 -0.08
N LEU A 86 26.45 -5.08 -0.77
CA LEU A 86 25.59 -3.92 -0.99
C LEU A 86 24.63 -3.76 0.17
N LEU A 87 24.45 -2.52 0.61
CA LEU A 87 23.41 -2.13 1.55
C LEU A 87 22.48 -1.16 0.83
N PHE A 88 21.21 -1.54 0.75
CA PHE A 88 20.12 -0.70 0.27
C PHE A 88 19.39 -0.14 1.46
N LEU A 89 19.41 1.17 1.61
CA LEU A 89 18.68 1.87 2.65
C LEU A 89 17.35 2.37 2.09
N PRO A 90 16.29 2.43 2.91
CA PRO A 90 15.09 3.12 2.51
C PRO A 90 15.42 4.61 2.25
N PRO A 91 14.76 5.25 1.25
CA PRO A 91 14.92 6.68 1.02
C PRO A 91 14.61 7.47 2.30
N GLN A 92 15.54 8.37 2.67
CA GLN A 92 15.43 9.20 3.86
C GLN A 92 14.68 10.47 3.49
N ASP A 93 13.34 10.39 3.41
CA ASP A 93 12.56 11.62 3.54
C ASP A 93 12.74 12.15 4.97
N THR A 94 12.91 13.46 5.11
CA THR A 94 13.01 14.22 6.36
C THR A 94 11.97 13.71 7.35
N ARG A 95 12.41 12.85 8.29
CA ARG A 95 11.55 12.18 9.29
C ARG A 95 10.68 13.19 10.05
N ASP A 96 11.14 14.44 10.16
CA ASP A 96 10.43 15.53 10.83
C ASP A 96 9.25 16.10 10.04
N GLU A 97 9.34 16.22 8.71
CA GLU A 97 8.23 16.68 7.87
C GLU A 97 7.15 15.62 7.77
N LEU A 98 7.54 14.35 7.65
CA LEU A 98 6.60 13.24 7.64
C LEU A 98 5.93 13.03 9.00
N ALA A 99 6.68 13.16 10.11
CA ALA A 99 6.12 13.10 11.45
C ALA A 99 5.24 14.33 11.75
N ALA A 100 5.59 15.52 11.25
CA ALA A 100 4.75 16.70 11.33
C ALA A 100 3.46 16.54 10.51
N PHE A 101 3.56 15.93 9.32
CA PHE A 101 2.43 15.62 8.46
C PHE A 101 1.52 14.55 9.08
N CYS A 102 2.08 13.50 9.68
CA CYS A 102 1.33 12.49 10.44
C CYS A 102 0.65 13.11 11.68
N ARG A 103 1.32 14.01 12.41
CA ARG A 103 0.71 14.76 13.53
C ARG A 103 -0.40 15.68 13.06
N ALA A 104 -0.21 16.38 11.94
CA ALA A 104 -1.24 17.22 11.32
C ALA A 104 -2.43 16.36 10.87
N ALA A 105 -2.18 15.20 10.27
CA ALA A 105 -3.19 14.23 9.86
C ALA A 105 -4.01 13.73 11.06
N GLN A 106 -3.34 13.29 12.14
CA GLN A 106 -3.99 12.83 13.38
C GLN A 106 -4.81 13.95 14.05
N SER A 107 -4.31 15.19 13.97
CA SER A 107 -5.01 16.40 14.45
C SER A 107 -6.25 16.71 13.60
N ILE A 108 -6.27 16.36 12.32
CA ILE A 108 -7.42 16.49 11.40
C ILE A 108 -8.42 15.34 11.60
N SER A 109 -7.98 14.14 11.96
CA SER A 109 -8.88 12.99 12.24
C SER A 109 -9.92 13.29 13.32
N THR A 110 -9.57 14.11 14.32
CA THR A 110 -10.46 14.47 15.43
C THR A 110 -11.63 15.36 14.99
N PRO A 111 -11.43 16.55 14.36
CA PRO A 111 -12.52 17.34 13.82
C PRO A 111 -13.28 16.64 12.69
N LEU A 112 -12.65 15.75 11.92
CA LEU A 112 -13.34 14.88 10.97
C LEU A 112 -14.31 13.93 11.67
N THR A 113 -13.87 13.26 12.73
CA THR A 113 -14.74 12.37 13.53
C THR A 113 -15.94 13.15 14.08
N THR A 114 -15.75 14.41 14.50
CA THR A 114 -16.83 15.30 14.91
C THR A 114 -17.78 15.64 13.75
N LEU A 115 -17.26 15.98 12.57
CA LEU A 115 -18.09 16.23 11.37
C LEU A 115 -18.89 15.00 10.96
N LEU A 116 -18.27 13.81 11.00
CA LEU A 116 -18.90 12.52 10.71
C LEU A 116 -19.98 12.17 11.75
N SER A 117 -19.75 12.50 13.02
CA SER A 117 -20.72 12.27 14.09
C SER A 117 -21.92 13.22 13.97
N VAL A 118 -21.69 14.49 13.61
CA VAL A 118 -22.76 15.47 13.40
C VAL A 118 -23.53 15.15 12.13
N SER A 119 -22.87 14.70 11.06
CA SER A 119 -23.56 14.23 9.86
C SER A 119 -24.42 12.99 10.14
N GLY A 120 -23.97 12.05 10.98
CA GLY A 120 -24.78 10.91 11.43
C GLY A 120 -26.08 11.28 12.17
N THR A 121 -26.21 12.50 12.68
CA THR A 121 -27.44 13.02 13.32
C THR A 121 -28.24 13.95 12.40
N LEU A 122 -27.57 14.78 11.59
CA LEU A 122 -28.23 15.69 10.66
C LEU A 122 -28.77 14.97 9.41
N PHE A 123 -28.08 13.96 8.91
CA PHE A 123 -28.48 13.24 7.70
C PHE A 123 -29.84 12.57 7.86
N PRO A 124 -30.13 11.82 8.95
CA PRO A 124 -31.47 11.27 9.16
C PRO A 124 -32.56 12.35 9.20
N LEU A 125 -32.31 13.49 9.89
CA LEU A 125 -33.26 14.59 10.00
C LEU A 125 -33.55 15.28 8.65
N LEU A 126 -32.57 15.28 7.75
CA LEU A 126 -32.69 15.90 6.43
C LEU A 126 -33.04 14.89 5.33
N SER A 127 -33.04 13.58 5.62
CA SER A 127 -33.37 12.52 4.66
C SER A 127 -34.84 12.52 4.24
N GLU A 128 -35.72 13.12 5.06
CA GLU A 128 -37.14 13.34 4.76
C GLU A 128 -37.40 14.61 3.94
N ALA A 129 -36.38 15.43 3.67
CA ALA A 129 -36.54 16.59 2.82
C ALA A 129 -36.85 16.16 1.37
N GLU A 130 -37.99 16.57 0.84
CA GLU A 130 -38.40 16.26 -0.54
C GLU A 130 -37.64 17.07 -1.60
N ASP A 131 -36.89 18.11 -1.19
CA ASP A 131 -36.14 18.97 -2.11
C ASP A 131 -34.95 18.21 -2.74
N PRO A 132 -34.96 18.00 -4.08
CA PRO A 132 -33.88 17.31 -4.79
C PRO A 132 -32.51 18.00 -4.65
N ALA A 133 -32.47 19.33 -4.51
CA ALA A 133 -31.23 20.07 -4.32
C ALA A 133 -30.61 19.80 -2.94
N VAL A 134 -31.45 19.67 -1.91
CA VAL A 134 -31.01 19.29 -0.56
C VAL A 134 -30.45 17.88 -0.56
N GLN A 135 -31.15 16.91 -1.19
CA GLN A 135 -30.67 15.52 -1.29
C GLN A 135 -29.34 15.41 -2.05
N GLN A 136 -29.19 16.15 -3.16
CA GLN A 136 -27.94 16.17 -3.91
C GLN A 136 -26.78 16.77 -3.09
N ASN A 137 -27.03 17.83 -2.32
CA ASN A 137 -26.01 18.44 -1.46
C ASN A 137 -25.62 17.51 -0.29
N LEU A 138 -26.57 16.79 0.30
CA LEU A 138 -26.30 15.78 1.32
C LEU A 138 -25.44 14.64 0.79
N ALA A 139 -25.76 14.14 -0.41
CA ALA A 139 -24.99 13.10 -1.07
C ALA A 139 -23.53 13.52 -1.35
N VAL A 140 -23.32 14.77 -1.78
CA VAL A 140 -21.98 15.35 -1.96
C VAL A 140 -21.24 15.48 -0.64
N LEU A 141 -21.90 15.97 0.41
CA LEU A 141 -21.31 16.11 1.75
C LEU A 141 -20.94 14.75 2.36
N ASN A 142 -21.80 13.73 2.17
CA ASN A 142 -21.54 12.38 2.64
C ASN A 142 -20.36 11.76 1.90
N ARG A 143 -20.29 11.91 0.57
CA ARG A 143 -19.11 11.49 -0.20
C ARG A 143 -17.82 12.14 0.30
N ALA A 144 -17.83 13.44 0.57
CA ALA A 144 -16.66 14.15 1.10
C ALA A 144 -16.23 13.63 2.48
N CYS A 145 -17.19 13.27 3.33
CA CYS A 145 -16.97 12.59 4.61
C CYS A 145 -16.20 11.27 4.46
N TYR A 146 -16.62 10.42 3.52
CA TYR A 146 -15.94 9.17 3.18
C TYR A 146 -14.51 9.39 2.65
N GLN A 147 -14.32 10.38 1.77
CA GLN A 147 -12.99 10.73 1.25
C GLN A 147 -12.03 11.16 2.36
N LEU A 148 -12.52 11.94 3.32
CA LEU A 148 -11.73 12.40 4.46
C LEU A 148 -11.38 11.25 5.41
N LEU A 149 -12.30 10.31 5.64
CA LEU A 149 -12.02 9.10 6.41
C LEU A 149 -10.92 8.26 5.73
N ARG A 150 -11.05 8.02 4.42
CA ARG A 150 -10.04 7.32 3.62
C ARG A 150 -8.66 7.97 3.74
N ALA A 151 -8.59 9.30 3.61
CA ALA A 151 -7.35 10.05 3.75
C ALA A 151 -6.74 9.89 5.15
N SER A 152 -7.56 10.03 6.20
CA SER A 152 -7.14 9.85 7.59
C SER A 152 -6.58 8.46 7.87
N GLU A 153 -7.22 7.41 7.37
CA GLU A 153 -6.75 6.02 7.51
C GLU A 153 -5.41 5.81 6.79
N ASN A 154 -5.31 6.22 5.53
CA ASN A 154 -4.07 6.11 4.76
C ASN A 154 -2.89 6.80 5.45
N LEU A 155 -3.11 7.99 6.02
CA LEU A 155 -2.08 8.71 6.77
C LEU A 155 -1.65 7.98 8.04
N THR A 156 -2.60 7.39 8.75
CA THR A 156 -2.32 6.58 9.94
C THR A 156 -1.47 5.36 9.59
N ASP A 157 -1.80 4.66 8.51
CA ASP A 157 -1.03 3.48 8.09
C ASP A 157 0.35 3.84 7.57
N LEU A 158 0.49 4.93 6.84
CA LEU A 158 1.80 5.45 6.44
C LEU A 158 2.67 5.76 7.67
N SER A 159 2.08 6.31 8.74
CA SER A 159 2.79 6.49 10.01
C SER A 159 3.27 5.16 10.60
N TYR A 160 2.45 4.10 10.59
CA TYR A 160 2.86 2.77 11.08
C TYR A 160 3.96 2.11 10.24
N VAL A 161 3.91 2.31 8.93
CA VAL A 161 4.98 1.90 8.00
C VAL A 161 6.27 2.66 8.31
N GLN A 162 6.15 3.94 8.69
CA GLN A 162 7.17 4.79 9.33
C GLN A 162 8.01 4.05 10.38
N HIS A 163 7.28 3.41 11.28
CA HIS A 163 7.81 2.77 12.49
C HIS A 163 8.08 1.27 12.30
N GLY A 164 8.04 0.78 11.05
CA GLY A 164 8.39 -0.59 10.68
C GLY A 164 7.42 -1.66 11.18
N ARG A 165 6.23 -1.29 11.67
CA ARG A 165 5.22 -2.25 12.17
C ARG A 165 3.82 -1.75 11.90
N LEU A 166 3.20 -2.30 10.86
CA LEU A 166 1.74 -2.29 10.71
C LEU A 166 1.17 -3.37 11.64
N PRO A 167 0.44 -3.03 12.72
CA PRO A 167 -0.09 -4.03 13.64
C PRO A 167 -1.24 -4.81 12.96
N LEU A 168 -0.98 -6.06 12.58
CA LEU A 168 -1.98 -6.94 11.97
C LEU A 168 -2.73 -7.78 13.02
N SER A 169 -4.01 -8.00 12.76
CA SER A 169 -4.83 -8.99 13.45
C SER A 169 -5.07 -10.19 12.51
N LEU A 170 -4.09 -11.09 12.45
CA LEU A 170 -4.13 -12.25 11.55
C LEU A 170 -5.17 -13.27 11.99
N GLU A 171 -6.00 -13.70 11.05
CA GLU A 171 -6.94 -14.80 11.22
C GLU A 171 -6.88 -15.77 10.03
N LYS A 172 -7.17 -17.04 10.30
CA LYS A 172 -7.23 -18.07 9.26
C LYS A 172 -8.45 -17.79 8.38
N THR A 173 -8.20 -17.46 7.12
CA THR A 173 -9.23 -17.07 6.15
C THR A 173 -9.19 -18.00 4.96
N ASP A 174 -10.37 -18.45 4.50
CA ASP A 174 -10.52 -19.00 3.15
C ASP A 174 -10.51 -17.84 2.16
N LEU A 175 -9.42 -17.73 1.39
CA LEU A 175 -9.23 -16.62 0.46
C LEU A 175 -10.21 -16.69 -0.71
N THR A 176 -10.67 -17.87 -1.10
CA THR A 176 -11.64 -18.05 -2.18
C THR A 176 -12.98 -17.40 -1.79
N ASP A 177 -13.56 -17.81 -0.66
CA ASP A 177 -14.81 -17.25 -0.11
C ASP A 177 -14.70 -15.75 0.17
N PHE A 178 -13.56 -15.32 0.74
CA PHE A 178 -13.30 -13.91 1.00
C PHE A 178 -13.31 -13.04 -0.27
N LEU A 179 -12.69 -13.51 -1.36
CA LEU A 179 -12.66 -12.77 -2.62
C LEU A 179 -14.01 -12.80 -3.33
N ASP A 180 -14.74 -13.92 -3.31
CA ASP A 180 -16.08 -14.01 -3.89
C ASP A 180 -17.03 -12.99 -3.24
N GLY A 181 -17.08 -12.98 -1.91
CA GLY A 181 -17.91 -12.01 -1.18
C GLY A 181 -17.48 -10.54 -1.37
N LEU A 182 -16.18 -10.27 -1.61
CA LEU A 182 -15.70 -8.94 -1.96
C LEU A 182 -16.14 -8.56 -3.38
N ALA A 183 -15.98 -9.47 -4.34
CA ALA A 183 -16.27 -9.22 -5.73
C ALA A 183 -17.77 -9.01 -5.99
N GLN A 184 -18.65 -9.73 -5.31
CA GLN A 184 -20.10 -9.51 -5.40
C GLN A 184 -20.51 -8.08 -5.00
N ARG A 185 -19.91 -7.54 -3.93
CA ARG A 185 -20.17 -6.14 -3.52
C ARG A 185 -19.53 -5.13 -4.46
N ALA A 186 -18.33 -5.45 -4.95
CA ALA A 186 -17.59 -4.59 -5.86
C ALA A 186 -18.21 -4.52 -7.26
N ASP A 187 -18.79 -5.62 -7.77
CA ASP A 187 -19.38 -5.68 -9.11
C ASP A 187 -20.55 -4.69 -9.25
N GLU A 188 -21.43 -4.61 -8.25
CA GLU A 188 -22.52 -3.62 -8.23
C GLU A 188 -21.99 -2.19 -8.36
N LEU A 189 -20.93 -1.87 -7.61
CA LEU A 189 -20.29 -0.55 -7.64
C LEU A 189 -19.55 -0.29 -8.97
N CYS A 190 -18.95 -1.32 -9.58
CA CYS A 190 -18.31 -1.22 -10.89
C CYS A 190 -19.35 -0.98 -12.00
N ARG A 191 -20.51 -1.63 -11.93
CA ARG A 191 -21.60 -1.44 -12.92
C ARG A 191 -22.15 -0.02 -12.90
N GLN A 192 -22.29 0.58 -11.72
CA GLN A 192 -22.68 1.99 -11.58
C GLN A 192 -21.69 2.96 -12.25
N MET A 193 -20.46 2.50 -12.47
CA MET A 193 -19.37 3.23 -13.12
C MET A 193 -19.21 2.84 -14.60
N GLY A 194 -20.08 1.98 -15.13
CA GLY A 194 -20.05 1.50 -16.51
C GLY A 194 -18.96 0.45 -16.77
N LEU A 195 -18.48 -0.26 -15.76
CA LEU A 195 -17.46 -1.31 -15.88
C LEU A 195 -18.03 -2.68 -15.47
N ALA A 196 -17.47 -3.76 -16.02
CA ALA A 196 -17.76 -5.13 -15.59
C ALA A 196 -16.60 -5.68 -14.73
N LEU A 197 -16.93 -6.40 -13.65
CA LEU A 197 -15.95 -7.16 -12.87
C LEU A 197 -16.13 -8.66 -13.11
N GLU A 198 -15.21 -9.25 -13.86
CA GLU A 198 -15.15 -10.69 -14.07
C GLU A 198 -14.27 -11.36 -13.01
N VAL A 199 -14.71 -12.52 -12.53
CA VAL A 199 -14.12 -13.18 -11.37
C VAL A 199 -13.85 -14.64 -11.70
N ASP A 200 -12.59 -15.06 -11.60
CA ASP A 200 -12.16 -16.44 -11.78
C ASP A 200 -11.45 -16.93 -10.51
N LEU A 201 -12.17 -17.73 -9.73
CA LEU A 201 -11.72 -18.25 -8.44
C LEU A 201 -11.71 -19.79 -8.48
N PRO A 202 -10.72 -20.43 -7.83
CA PRO A 202 -10.63 -21.87 -7.81
C PRO A 202 -11.74 -22.45 -6.93
N GLN A 203 -12.33 -23.58 -7.32
CA GLN A 203 -13.34 -24.26 -6.49
C GLN A 203 -12.79 -24.77 -5.15
N ALA A 204 -11.49 -25.08 -5.10
CA ALA A 204 -10.84 -25.53 -3.87
C ALA A 204 -10.49 -24.33 -2.97
N PRO A 205 -10.76 -24.41 -1.66
CA PRO A 205 -10.45 -23.33 -0.73
C PRO A 205 -8.94 -23.13 -0.58
N ILE A 206 -8.50 -21.87 -0.55
CA ILE A 206 -7.11 -21.49 -0.33
C ILE A 206 -7.00 -20.80 1.02
N PHE A 207 -6.53 -21.55 2.03
CA PHE A 207 -6.36 -21.01 3.37
C PHE A 207 -5.07 -20.19 3.51
N VAL A 208 -5.23 -18.97 4.01
CA VAL A 208 -4.16 -18.01 4.34
C VAL A 208 -4.37 -17.45 5.75
N TRP A 209 -3.34 -16.83 6.30
CA TRP A 209 -3.43 -16.09 7.56
C TRP A 209 -3.30 -14.60 7.27
N ILE A 210 -4.42 -13.89 7.36
CA ILE A 210 -4.50 -12.48 6.97
C ILE A 210 -5.31 -11.68 7.95
N ASP A 211 -5.05 -10.38 8.00
CA ASP A 211 -5.98 -9.40 8.52
C ASP A 211 -6.98 -9.07 7.40
N ARG A 212 -8.20 -9.60 7.51
CA ARG A 212 -9.24 -9.46 6.47
C ARG A 212 -9.56 -8.00 6.17
N ARG A 213 -9.49 -7.11 7.17
CA ARG A 213 -9.76 -5.68 6.98
C ARG A 213 -8.68 -5.04 6.12
N GLN A 214 -7.42 -5.25 6.46
CA GLN A 214 -6.30 -4.66 5.70
C GLN A 214 -6.24 -5.22 4.28
N VAL A 215 -6.42 -6.54 4.10
CA VAL A 215 -6.41 -7.14 2.75
C VAL A 215 -7.59 -6.65 1.91
N ARG A 216 -8.80 -6.53 2.48
CA ARG A 216 -9.96 -5.94 1.79
C ARG A 216 -9.63 -4.53 1.30
N ARG A 217 -9.04 -3.72 2.18
CA ARG A 217 -8.67 -2.34 1.87
C ARG A 217 -7.65 -2.26 0.74
N ALA A 218 -6.64 -3.13 0.76
CA ALA A 218 -5.66 -3.21 -0.31
C ALA A 218 -6.30 -3.56 -1.68
N LEU A 219 -7.22 -4.52 -1.70
CA LEU A 219 -7.93 -4.91 -2.92
C LEU A 219 -8.85 -3.80 -3.45
N LEU A 220 -9.60 -3.15 -2.56
CA LEU A 220 -10.47 -2.03 -2.95
C LEU A 220 -9.67 -0.80 -3.40
N ALA A 221 -8.50 -0.56 -2.84
CA ALA A 221 -7.60 0.50 -3.32
C ALA A 221 -7.09 0.23 -4.74
N LEU A 222 -6.74 -1.03 -5.06
CA LEU A 222 -6.39 -1.42 -6.43
C LEU A 222 -7.58 -1.32 -7.38
N LEU A 223 -8.76 -1.77 -6.94
CA LEU A 223 -9.99 -1.64 -7.71
C LEU A 223 -10.33 -0.17 -7.99
N SER A 224 -10.19 0.70 -6.99
CA SER A 224 -10.34 2.15 -7.15
C SER A 224 -9.44 2.68 -8.26
N ASN A 225 -8.15 2.30 -8.27
CA ASN A 225 -7.23 2.70 -9.33
C ASN A 225 -7.65 2.17 -10.70
N ALA A 226 -7.93 0.87 -10.79
CA ALA A 226 -8.38 0.21 -12.02
C ALA A 226 -9.60 0.91 -12.64
N VAL A 227 -10.60 1.22 -11.80
CA VAL A 227 -11.81 1.93 -12.19
C VAL A 227 -11.53 3.37 -12.64
N LYS A 228 -10.61 4.07 -11.96
CA LYS A 228 -10.28 5.48 -12.25
C LYS A 228 -9.60 5.69 -13.61
N PHE A 229 -8.84 4.68 -14.05
CA PHE A 229 -8.04 4.73 -15.29
C PHE A 229 -8.62 3.85 -16.41
N SER A 230 -9.80 3.27 -16.20
CA SER A 230 -10.55 2.52 -17.22
C SER A 230 -11.62 3.39 -17.88
N ALA A 231 -11.77 3.24 -19.19
CA ALA A 231 -12.88 3.86 -19.93
C ALA A 231 -14.20 3.10 -19.66
N PRO A 232 -15.36 3.78 -19.71
CA PRO A 232 -16.66 3.10 -19.65
C PRO A 232 -16.79 2.01 -20.72
N GLY A 233 -17.37 0.87 -20.36
CA GLY A 233 -17.40 -0.35 -21.17
C GLY A 233 -16.17 -1.24 -21.03
N GLY A 234 -15.17 -0.82 -20.23
CA GLY A 234 -14.02 -1.64 -19.87
C GLY A 234 -14.36 -2.81 -18.95
N THR A 235 -13.44 -3.76 -18.84
CA THR A 235 -13.59 -4.96 -18.01
C THR A 235 -12.41 -5.07 -17.05
N LEU A 236 -12.73 -5.40 -15.80
CA LEU A 236 -11.78 -5.71 -14.75
C LEU A 236 -11.81 -7.22 -14.50
N HIS A 237 -10.66 -7.86 -14.38
CA HIS A 237 -10.58 -9.30 -14.11
C HIS A 237 -9.89 -9.55 -12.76
N LEU A 238 -10.60 -10.19 -11.84
CA LEU A 238 -10.06 -10.67 -10.57
C LEU A 238 -9.85 -12.18 -10.64
N THR A 239 -8.61 -12.61 -10.52
CA THR A 239 -8.23 -14.03 -10.56
C THR A 239 -7.52 -14.44 -9.27
N LEU A 240 -7.79 -15.65 -8.79
CA LEU A 240 -7.05 -16.27 -7.68
C LEU A 240 -6.43 -17.57 -8.14
N THR A 241 -5.12 -17.72 -7.93
CA THR A 241 -4.40 -18.96 -8.20
C THR A 241 -3.52 -19.34 -7.02
N ARG A 242 -3.14 -20.62 -6.95
CA ARG A 242 -2.19 -21.11 -5.96
C ARG A 242 -0.95 -21.67 -6.66
N HIS A 243 0.20 -21.12 -6.33
CA HIS A 243 1.50 -21.62 -6.76
C HIS A 243 2.28 -22.11 -5.54
N GLY A 244 2.19 -23.42 -5.28
CA GLY A 244 2.83 -24.06 -4.15
C GLY A 244 2.36 -23.51 -2.80
N ARG A 245 3.24 -22.78 -2.11
CA ARG A 245 2.99 -22.14 -0.81
C ARG A 245 2.59 -20.66 -0.92
N ARG A 246 2.24 -20.18 -2.10
CA ARG A 246 1.76 -18.81 -2.29
C ARG A 246 0.39 -18.79 -2.96
N ALA A 247 -0.52 -18.02 -2.40
CA ALA A 247 -1.71 -17.56 -3.09
C ALA A 247 -1.33 -16.33 -3.93
N VAL A 248 -1.82 -16.27 -5.16
CA VAL A 248 -1.58 -15.17 -6.09
C VAL A 248 -2.93 -14.61 -6.51
N ILE A 249 -3.18 -13.37 -6.14
CA ILE A 249 -4.36 -12.61 -6.56
C ILE A 249 -3.91 -11.69 -7.68
N ARG A 250 -4.53 -11.76 -8.84
CA ARG A 250 -4.28 -10.83 -9.94
C ARG A 250 -5.54 -10.03 -10.20
N LEU A 251 -5.41 -8.71 -10.21
CA LEU A 251 -6.42 -7.77 -10.66
C LEU A 251 -5.91 -7.09 -11.94
N SER A 252 -6.61 -7.32 -13.04
CA SER A 252 -6.28 -6.79 -14.36
C SER A 252 -7.32 -5.76 -14.79
N ASP A 253 -6.90 -4.66 -15.38
CA ASP A 253 -7.78 -3.66 -15.99
C ASP A 253 -7.47 -3.45 -17.47
N SER A 254 -8.47 -3.03 -18.23
CA SER A 254 -8.36 -2.65 -19.64
C SER A 254 -8.16 -1.13 -19.80
N GLY A 255 -7.51 -0.48 -18.83
CA GLY A 255 -7.36 0.97 -18.79
C GLY A 255 -6.27 1.52 -19.70
N GLU A 256 -5.99 2.82 -19.55
CA GLU A 256 -4.99 3.53 -20.35
C GLU A 256 -3.54 3.04 -20.12
N GLY A 257 -3.32 2.27 -19.05
CA GLY A 257 -2.00 1.78 -18.66
C GLY A 257 -1.03 2.89 -18.24
N MET A 258 0.16 2.50 -17.82
CA MET A 258 1.23 3.40 -17.38
C MET A 258 2.39 3.36 -18.37
N ASP A 259 3.06 4.49 -18.56
CA ASP A 259 4.39 4.50 -19.17
C ASP A 259 5.45 4.00 -18.15
N ALA A 260 6.67 3.78 -18.63
CA ALA A 260 7.74 3.23 -17.81
C ALA A 260 8.13 4.16 -16.64
N GLU A 261 8.04 5.48 -16.83
CA GLU A 261 8.41 6.47 -15.81
C GLU A 261 7.38 6.52 -14.67
N ILE A 262 6.09 6.52 -15.02
CA ILE A 262 4.98 6.41 -14.06
C ILE A 262 5.02 5.07 -13.36
N LEU A 263 5.27 3.96 -14.07
CA LEU A 263 5.34 2.63 -13.46
C LEU A 263 6.49 2.51 -12.44
N CYS A 264 7.67 3.06 -12.75
CA CYS A 264 8.81 3.10 -11.83
C CYS A 264 8.52 3.95 -10.58
N SER A 265 7.74 5.02 -10.73
CA SER A 265 7.38 5.90 -9.63
C SER A 265 6.10 5.49 -8.90
N ALA A 266 5.31 4.53 -9.41
CA ALA A 266 3.98 4.17 -8.88
C ALA A 266 3.97 3.72 -7.39
N PHE A 267 5.08 3.16 -6.91
CA PHE A 267 5.25 2.76 -5.50
C PHE A 267 6.02 3.77 -4.64
N HIS A 268 6.57 4.83 -5.25
CA HIS A 268 7.22 5.88 -4.49
C HIS A 268 6.17 6.63 -3.69
N ARG A 269 6.44 6.82 -2.39
CA ARG A 269 5.61 7.66 -1.54
C ARG A 269 5.66 9.07 -2.14
N TYR A 270 4.52 9.73 -2.25
CA TYR A 270 4.42 11.10 -2.79
C TYR A 270 4.70 11.26 -4.28
N ALA A 271 4.80 10.18 -5.06
CA ALA A 271 4.85 10.28 -6.51
C ALA A 271 3.51 10.76 -7.05
N ARG A 272 3.33 12.08 -7.08
CA ARG A 272 2.50 12.70 -8.09
C ARG A 272 3.36 12.69 -9.35
N PRO A 273 2.91 12.10 -10.47
CA PRO A 273 3.57 12.39 -11.73
C PRO A 273 3.62 13.92 -11.89
N GLU A 274 4.70 14.46 -12.46
CA GLU A 274 4.88 15.89 -12.73
C GLU A 274 3.86 16.46 -13.74
N ILE A 275 2.79 15.71 -14.05
CA ILE A 275 1.66 16.09 -14.89
C ILE A 275 0.64 16.79 -13.97
N PRO A 276 0.66 18.13 -13.86
CA PRO A 276 -0.03 18.85 -12.79
C PRO A 276 -1.53 19.00 -13.04
N GLU A 277 -2.04 18.53 -14.18
CA GLU A 277 -3.37 18.88 -14.70
C GLU A 277 -4.43 17.78 -14.64
N ASP A 278 -4.06 16.52 -14.36
CA ASP A 278 -5.05 15.43 -14.32
C ASP A 278 -5.60 15.22 -12.90
N SER A 279 -6.85 15.67 -12.71
CA SER A 279 -7.60 15.60 -11.45
C SER A 279 -7.89 14.16 -10.97
N ARG A 280 -7.67 13.14 -11.81
CA ARG A 280 -7.76 11.73 -11.42
C ARG A 280 -6.61 11.33 -10.49
N PHE A 281 -5.45 11.99 -10.56
CA PHE A 281 -4.33 11.72 -9.64
C PHE A 281 -4.61 12.26 -8.23
N GLY A 282 -4.87 11.32 -7.31
CA GLY A 282 -5.05 11.61 -5.89
C GLY A 282 -3.72 11.93 -5.19
N ALA A 283 -3.71 11.88 -3.86
CA ALA A 283 -2.53 12.21 -3.05
C ALA A 283 -1.38 11.18 -3.12
N GLY A 284 -1.46 10.17 -4.00
CA GLY A 284 -0.37 9.20 -4.24
C GLY A 284 -0.16 8.16 -3.14
N PHE A 285 -1.12 7.99 -2.22
CA PHE A 285 -0.95 7.10 -1.05
C PHE A 285 -1.44 5.67 -1.24
N SER A 286 -2.30 5.40 -2.23
CA SER A 286 -3.00 4.10 -2.35
C SER A 286 -2.05 2.93 -2.60
N LEU A 287 -1.17 3.02 -3.60
CA LEU A 287 -0.24 1.94 -3.94
C LEU A 287 0.84 1.69 -2.87
N PRO A 288 1.46 2.73 -2.25
CA PRO A 288 2.34 2.52 -1.10
C PRO A 288 1.64 1.82 0.08
N VAL A 289 0.37 2.14 0.36
CA VAL A 289 -0.42 1.47 1.40
C VAL A 289 -0.68 0.00 1.04
N VAL A 290 -1.04 -0.30 -0.21
CA VAL A 290 -1.19 -1.69 -0.68
C VAL A 290 0.11 -2.47 -0.49
N GLN A 291 1.24 -1.89 -0.91
CA GLN A 291 2.56 -2.51 -0.76
C GLN A 291 2.88 -2.80 0.71
N ALA A 292 2.67 -1.82 1.59
CA ALA A 292 2.87 -1.97 3.02
C ALA A 292 2.01 -3.07 3.64
N ILE A 293 0.73 -3.13 3.26
CA ILE A 293 -0.19 -4.18 3.73
C ILE A 293 0.33 -5.54 3.28
N MET A 294 0.68 -5.71 2.01
CA MET A 294 1.19 -7.00 1.51
C MET A 294 2.47 -7.41 2.21
N GLN A 295 3.43 -6.50 2.37
CA GLN A 295 4.69 -6.77 3.05
C GLN A 295 4.48 -7.19 4.51
N ALA A 296 3.57 -6.52 5.22
CA ALA A 296 3.23 -6.87 6.61
C ALA A 296 2.67 -8.30 6.74
N HIS A 297 2.03 -8.81 5.68
CA HIS A 297 1.53 -10.18 5.60
C HIS A 297 2.57 -11.22 5.10
N GLY A 298 3.83 -10.82 4.89
CA GLY A 298 4.86 -11.67 4.26
C GLY A 298 4.64 -11.89 2.76
N GLY A 299 3.81 -11.04 2.16
CA GLY A 299 3.47 -11.02 0.75
C GLY A 299 4.29 -10.04 -0.07
N SER A 300 3.90 -9.88 -1.32
CA SER A 300 4.45 -8.85 -2.23
C SER A 300 3.40 -8.39 -3.22
N ILE A 301 3.56 -7.18 -3.75
CA ILE A 301 2.83 -6.66 -4.91
C ILE A 301 3.79 -6.49 -6.08
N LEU A 302 3.33 -6.80 -7.29
CA LEU A 302 3.98 -6.49 -8.57
C LEU A 302 2.96 -5.78 -9.46
N LEU A 303 3.41 -4.76 -10.19
CA LEU A 303 2.62 -4.13 -11.26
C LEU A 303 3.30 -4.40 -12.59
N GLN A 304 2.50 -4.81 -13.57
CA GLN A 304 2.90 -4.87 -14.97
C GLN A 304 1.89 -4.01 -15.74
N SER A 305 2.38 -3.04 -16.50
CA SER A 305 1.51 -2.13 -17.23
C SER A 305 2.20 -1.70 -18.51
N GLN A 306 1.40 -1.44 -19.54
CA GLN A 306 1.87 -0.85 -20.78
C GLN A 306 0.85 0.18 -21.23
N ARG A 307 1.33 1.34 -21.67
CA ARG A 307 0.46 2.39 -22.21
C ARG A 307 -0.43 1.85 -23.34
N GLY A 308 -1.74 2.00 -23.19
CA GLY A 308 -2.78 1.49 -24.09
C GLY A 308 -3.11 -0.01 -23.94
N GLY A 309 -2.44 -0.72 -23.03
CA GLY A 309 -2.61 -2.17 -22.81
C GLY A 309 -3.15 -2.55 -21.42
N GLY A 310 -3.58 -1.57 -20.62
CA GLY A 310 -4.09 -1.81 -19.27
C GLY A 310 -3.00 -2.06 -18.22
N THR A 311 -3.43 -2.49 -17.03
CA THR A 311 -2.54 -2.78 -15.90
C THR A 311 -2.90 -4.10 -15.23
N ASP A 312 -1.89 -4.91 -14.95
CA ASP A 312 -1.93 -6.12 -14.15
C ASP A 312 -1.30 -5.86 -12.77
N ALA A 313 -2.11 -5.94 -11.71
CA ALA A 313 -1.65 -5.91 -10.33
C ALA A 313 -1.65 -7.32 -9.73
N LEU A 314 -0.47 -7.84 -9.42
CA LEU A 314 -0.28 -9.15 -8.80
C LEU A 314 0.06 -9.00 -7.32
N LEU A 315 -0.83 -9.46 -6.45
CA LEU A 315 -0.61 -9.62 -5.02
C LEU A 315 -0.26 -11.07 -4.70
N THR A 316 0.69 -11.28 -3.80
CA THR A 316 1.05 -12.61 -3.32
C THR A 316 0.94 -12.69 -1.81
N LEU A 317 0.42 -13.80 -1.30
CA LEU A 317 0.28 -14.08 0.13
C LEU A 317 0.81 -15.49 0.45
N PRO A 318 1.46 -15.70 1.60
CA PRO A 318 1.81 -17.05 2.05
C PRO A 318 0.55 -17.89 2.28
N ALA A 319 0.49 -19.07 1.65
CA ALA A 319 -0.58 -20.05 1.81
C ALA A 319 -0.13 -21.19 2.74
N GLY A 320 -1.04 -21.64 3.61
CA GLY A 320 -0.78 -22.65 4.63
C GLY A 320 -0.57 -22.07 6.04
N GLU A 321 -0.07 -22.89 6.98
CA GLU A 321 0.23 -22.42 8.34
C GLU A 321 1.35 -21.37 8.34
N PRO A 322 1.27 -20.34 9.21
CA PRO A 322 2.34 -19.38 9.38
C PRO A 322 3.59 -20.15 9.82
N THR A 323 4.72 -19.85 9.18
CA THR A 323 6.01 -20.47 9.51
C THR A 323 6.41 -20.20 10.97
N ASP A 324 5.86 -19.14 11.57
CA ASP A 324 6.09 -18.74 12.95
C ASP A 324 4.83 -18.98 13.79
N ARG A 325 4.81 -20.08 14.56
CA ARG A 325 3.69 -20.48 15.45
C ARG A 325 3.47 -19.51 16.62
N THR A 326 4.33 -18.51 16.80
CA THR A 326 4.33 -17.59 17.95
C THR A 326 3.41 -16.37 17.80
N LEU A 327 2.72 -16.21 16.67
CA LEU A 327 1.87 -15.04 16.39
C LEU A 327 0.37 -15.24 16.66
N LEU A 328 -0.02 -16.32 17.36
CA LEU A 328 -1.38 -16.49 17.86
C LEU A 328 -1.63 -15.50 19.00
N LYS A 329 -2.02 -14.28 18.64
CA LYS A 329 -2.59 -13.32 19.59
C LYS A 329 -4.08 -13.55 19.68
N SER A 330 -4.64 -13.43 20.88
CA SER A 330 -6.09 -13.39 21.09
C SER A 330 -6.71 -12.38 20.11
N PRO A 331 -7.93 -12.65 19.57
CA PRO A 331 -8.62 -11.70 18.71
C PRO A 331 -8.62 -10.34 19.41
N ARG A 332 -7.90 -9.37 18.85
CA ARG A 332 -8.11 -7.99 19.28
C ARG A 332 -9.49 -7.67 18.74
N ILE A 333 -10.44 -7.36 19.63
CA ILE A 333 -11.70 -6.75 19.24
C ILE A 333 -11.30 -5.49 18.47
N SER A 334 -11.33 -5.57 17.14
CA SER A 334 -11.16 -4.40 16.30
C SER A 334 -12.42 -3.59 16.52
N VAL A 335 -12.32 -2.53 17.32
CA VAL A 335 -13.35 -1.49 17.31
C VAL A 335 -13.44 -1.05 15.85
N ASP A 336 -14.62 -1.17 15.27
CA ASP A 336 -14.90 -0.63 13.95
C ASP A 336 -14.69 0.88 14.03
N ARG A 337 -13.51 1.34 13.59
CA ARG A 337 -13.18 2.76 13.58
C ARG A 337 -13.94 3.50 12.50
N SER A 338 -14.62 2.78 11.60
CA SER A 338 -15.51 3.38 10.63
C SER A 338 -16.82 3.84 11.29
N GLY A 339 -17.13 3.48 12.54
CA GLY A 339 -18.32 3.98 13.22
C GLY A 339 -19.63 3.75 12.45
N GLY A 340 -19.68 2.72 11.58
CA GLY A 340 -20.81 2.44 10.68
C GLY A 340 -20.59 2.76 9.19
N PHE A 341 -19.46 3.35 8.79
CA PHE A 341 -19.14 3.58 7.37
C PHE A 341 -18.82 2.27 6.62
N VAL A 342 -19.37 2.12 5.41
CA VAL A 342 -19.20 0.92 4.56
C VAL A 342 -17.80 0.94 3.93
N PRO A 343 -16.94 -0.07 4.15
CA PRO A 343 -15.55 -0.08 3.65
C PRO A 343 -15.41 0.10 2.14
N GLU A 344 -16.31 -0.50 1.37
CA GLU A 344 -16.36 -0.37 -0.08
C GLU A 344 -16.59 1.09 -0.51
N LEU A 345 -17.47 1.81 0.18
CA LEU A 345 -17.74 3.24 -0.07
C LEU A 345 -16.58 4.14 0.38
N VAL A 346 -15.84 3.76 1.43
CA VAL A 346 -14.62 4.47 1.87
C VAL A 346 -13.55 4.40 0.79
N GLU A 347 -13.20 3.21 0.32
CA GLU A 347 -12.10 3.07 -0.63
C GLU A 347 -12.46 3.49 -2.06
N LEU A 348 -13.74 3.43 -2.43
CA LEU A 348 -14.21 3.83 -3.75
C LEU A 348 -14.75 5.27 -3.78
N SER A 349 -14.61 6.03 -2.69
CA SER A 349 -15.13 7.40 -2.56
C SER A 349 -14.66 8.39 -3.63
N ASP A 350 -13.46 8.18 -4.16
CA ASP A 350 -12.88 9.04 -5.20
C ASP A 350 -13.44 8.78 -6.59
N VAL A 351 -14.03 7.59 -6.79
CA VAL A 351 -14.46 7.15 -8.11
C VAL A 351 -15.99 7.11 -8.19
N LEU A 352 -16.68 6.70 -7.12
CA LEU A 352 -18.13 6.59 -7.11
C LEU A 352 -18.85 7.94 -7.23
N PRO A 353 -19.99 8.00 -7.94
CA PRO A 353 -20.77 9.20 -8.06
C PRO A 353 -21.49 9.53 -6.73
N PRO A 354 -21.80 10.82 -6.44
CA PRO A 354 -22.42 11.21 -5.17
C PRO A 354 -23.71 10.45 -4.84
N GLN A 355 -24.49 10.07 -5.85
CA GLN A 355 -25.79 9.40 -5.68
C GLN A 355 -25.69 8.05 -4.96
N VAL A 356 -24.53 7.40 -4.96
CA VAL A 356 -24.29 6.15 -4.21
C VAL A 356 -24.27 6.40 -2.69
N PHE A 357 -23.94 7.63 -2.28
CA PHE A 357 -23.83 8.07 -0.90
C PHE A 357 -25.14 8.65 -0.35
N ASP A 358 -26.28 8.31 -0.96
CA ASP A 358 -27.60 8.67 -0.44
C ASP A 358 -27.76 8.12 1.01
N VAL A 359 -28.30 8.97 1.88
CA VAL A 359 -28.58 8.69 3.29
C VAL A 359 -29.51 7.47 3.45
N ARG A 360 -30.34 7.18 2.44
CA ARG A 360 -31.26 6.03 2.46
C ARG A 360 -30.57 4.67 2.37
N ASN A 361 -29.32 4.62 1.89
CA ASN A 361 -28.51 3.39 1.85
C ASN A 361 -27.88 3.04 3.22
N PHE A 362 -28.15 3.83 4.26
CA PHE A 362 -27.51 3.74 5.59
C PHE A 362 -28.41 3.22 6.73
N LEU A 363 -29.66 2.84 6.44
CA LEU A 363 -30.60 2.26 7.41
C LEU A 363 -30.81 0.76 7.22
#